data_AF-A0A7Y3GD19-F1
#
_entry.id   AF-A0A7Y3GD19-F1
#
_cell.length_a   1.000
_cell.length_b   1.000
_cell.length_c   1.000
_cell.angle_alpha   90.00
_cell.angle_beta   90.00
_cell.angle_gamma   90.00
#
_symmetry.space_group_name_H-M   'P 1'
#
loop_
_entity.id
_entity.type
_entity.pdbx_description
1 polymer ?
#
loop_
_entity_poly.entity_id
_entity_poly.type
_entity_poly.pdbx_seq_one_letter_code
_entity_poly.pdbx_strand_id
1 'polypeptide(L)'
;MLSGHGQARTIVEAMRLGASDFLRKPFEAEELELAFQKALEKRALKMEVEQLRSRARTEAEMLLLAGDTPKMREVRDILEQVSDTDITVMIRGASGTGKELVARSLFQLSSRRDKPFVKVNCAALPSELLESELFGFEKGAFTGAQKRKLGKFEYANGGTIFLDEISEMHPSLQAKLLQVLQDGEFSRLGGQGDVRVDTRILAATNRDLEQSVKDGSFREDLYYRLNVVTVHIPPLRERTDGIPLPPLRERQGDVPLLVWHFVAKHRARLGREVREVPREAMEALERYP
;
A
#
# COMPACT_ATOMS: atom_id res chain seq x y z
N MET A 1 -4.97 0.45 -35.44
CA MET A 1 -4.43 0.49 -36.82
C MET A 1 -5.56 0.07 -37.76
N LEU A 2 -5.76 0.73 -38.89
CA LEU A 2 -6.81 0.38 -39.87
C LEU A 2 -6.15 -0.36 -41.05
N SER A 3 -6.36 -1.67 -41.18
CA SER A 3 -5.79 -2.47 -42.28
C SER A 3 -6.85 -2.77 -43.34
N GLY A 4 -6.51 -2.48 -44.60
CA GLY A 4 -7.39 -2.61 -45.76
C GLY A 4 -7.47 -4.01 -46.36
N HIS A 5 -6.51 -4.90 -46.13
CA HIS A 5 -6.52 -6.27 -46.66
C HIS A 5 -5.85 -7.23 -45.68
N GLY A 6 -6.61 -8.24 -45.23
CA GLY A 6 -6.25 -9.13 -44.12
C GLY A 6 -5.04 -10.04 -44.40
N GLN A 7 -3.86 -9.60 -43.96
CA GLN A 7 -2.75 -10.52 -43.68
C GLN A 7 -2.68 -10.72 -42.17
N ALA A 8 -3.05 -11.91 -41.70
CA ALA A 8 -3.03 -12.26 -40.28
C ALA A 8 -1.66 -11.99 -39.62
N ARG A 9 -0.58 -12.12 -40.39
CA ARG A 9 0.79 -11.80 -39.96
C ARG A 9 0.94 -10.33 -39.55
N THR A 10 0.43 -9.39 -40.35
CA THR A 10 0.51 -7.95 -40.07
C THR A 10 -0.30 -7.55 -38.84
N ILE A 11 -1.44 -8.21 -38.61
CA ILE A 11 -2.26 -7.98 -37.40
C ILE A 11 -1.50 -8.45 -36.16
N VAL A 12 -0.93 -9.66 -36.19
CA VAL A 12 -0.13 -10.21 -35.09
C VAL A 12 1.10 -9.34 -34.80
N GLU A 13 1.77 -8.85 -35.84
CA GLU A 13 2.92 -7.96 -35.72
C GLU A 13 2.53 -6.61 -35.11
N ALA A 14 1.42 -6.00 -35.56
CA ALA A 14 0.91 -4.76 -34.99
C ALA A 14 0.50 -4.92 -33.51
N MET A 15 -0.11 -6.05 -33.15
CA MET A 15 -0.45 -6.35 -31.74
C MET A 15 0.80 -6.54 -30.88
N ARG A 16 1.86 -7.18 -31.40
CA ARG A 16 3.17 -7.28 -30.72
C ARG A 16 3.84 -5.92 -30.54
N LEU A 17 3.69 -5.02 -31.51
CA LEU A 17 4.19 -3.65 -31.45
C LEU A 17 3.32 -2.72 -30.56
N GLY A 18 2.29 -3.26 -29.91
CA GLY A 18 1.50 -2.54 -28.91
C GLY A 18 0.22 -1.90 -29.43
N ALA A 19 -0.29 -2.30 -30.60
CA ALA A 19 -1.62 -1.89 -31.04
C ALA A 19 -2.68 -2.32 -30.01
N SER A 20 -3.60 -1.40 -29.68
CA SER A 20 -4.66 -1.66 -28.71
C SER A 20 -5.72 -2.61 -29.23
N ASP A 21 -6.05 -2.50 -30.52
CA ASP A 21 -7.06 -3.31 -31.21
C ASP A 21 -6.87 -3.22 -32.74
N PHE A 22 -7.55 -4.09 -33.48
CA PHE A 22 -7.59 -4.09 -34.94
C PHE A 22 -9.03 -4.07 -35.47
N LEU A 23 -9.26 -3.36 -36.58
CA LEU A 23 -10.54 -3.34 -37.29
C LEU A 23 -10.31 -3.74 -38.74
N ARG A 24 -11.15 -4.65 -39.24
CA ARG A 24 -11.11 -5.13 -40.62
C ARG A 24 -12.08 -4.32 -41.46
N LYS A 25 -11.63 -3.79 -42.59
CA LYS A 25 -12.53 -3.14 -43.55
C LYS A 25 -13.25 -4.17 -44.43
N PRO A 26 -14.52 -3.94 -44.81
CA PRO A 26 -15.42 -2.90 -44.27
C PRO A 26 -15.84 -3.24 -42.82
N PHE A 27 -16.03 -2.22 -41.98
CA PHE A 27 -16.50 -2.33 -40.60
C PHE A 27 -17.73 -1.44 -40.40
N GLU A 28 -18.57 -1.81 -39.44
CA GLU A 28 -19.75 -1.03 -39.06
C GLU A 28 -19.37 0.09 -38.08
N ALA A 29 -20.20 1.14 -38.01
CA ALA A 29 -19.97 2.27 -37.11
C ALA A 29 -19.91 1.84 -35.63
N GLU A 30 -20.74 0.88 -35.23
CA GLU A 30 -20.78 0.32 -33.87
C GLU A 30 -19.49 -0.40 -33.49
N GLU A 31 -18.89 -1.16 -34.42
CA GLU A 31 -17.61 -1.86 -34.19
C GLU A 31 -16.47 -0.86 -33.98
N LEU A 32 -16.48 0.25 -34.73
CA LEU A 32 -15.52 1.33 -34.57
C LEU A 32 -15.69 2.01 -33.20
N GLU A 33 -16.92 2.31 -32.79
CA GLU A 33 -17.23 2.97 -31.53
C GLU A 33 -16.80 2.12 -30.33
N LEU A 34 -17.10 0.81 -30.35
CA LEU A 34 -16.67 -0.12 -29.30
C LEU A 34 -15.14 -0.22 -29.20
N ALA A 35 -14.44 -0.28 -30.34
CA ALA A 35 -12.98 -0.31 -30.36
C ALA A 35 -12.37 0.98 -29.81
N PHE A 36 -12.97 2.13 -30.13
CA PHE A 36 -12.57 3.42 -29.55
C PHE A 36 -12.81 3.47 -28.04
N GLN A 37 -13.97 3.03 -27.56
CA GLN A 37 -14.31 3.06 -26.15
C GLN A 37 -13.33 2.20 -25.32
N LYS A 38 -13.05 0.97 -25.78
CA LYS A 38 -12.06 0.09 -25.14
C LYS A 38 -10.65 0.69 -25.15
N ALA A 39 -10.26 1.33 -26.24
CA ALA A 39 -8.95 1.96 -26.34
C ALA A 39 -8.81 3.16 -25.39
N LEU A 40 -9.86 3.97 -25.25
CA LEU A 40 -9.92 5.10 -24.32
C LEU A 40 -9.89 4.62 -22.86
N GLU A 41 -10.68 3.60 -22.52
CA GLU A 41 -10.70 3.01 -21.18
C GLU A 41 -9.32 2.43 -20.81
N LYS A 42 -8.71 1.65 -21.71
CA LYS A 42 -7.35 1.11 -21.52
C LYS A 42 -6.32 2.22 -21.31
N ARG A 43 -6.43 3.34 -22.03
CA ARG A 43 -5.54 4.50 -21.87
C ARG A 43 -5.76 5.20 -20.53
N ALA A 44 -7.01 5.41 -20.13
CA ALA A 44 -7.37 6.00 -18.85
C ALA A 44 -6.82 5.18 -17.68
N LEU A 45 -7.03 3.86 -17.70
CA LEU A 45 -6.49 2.93 -16.71
C LEU A 45 -4.95 2.96 -16.68
N LYS A 46 -4.30 2.99 -17.85
CA LYS A 46 -2.82 3.07 -17.92
C LYS A 46 -2.30 4.38 -17.31
N MET A 47 -2.96 5.50 -17.57
CA MET A 47 -2.60 6.80 -16.97
C MET A 47 -2.82 6.80 -15.45
N GLU A 48 -3.91 6.21 -14.99
CA GLU A 48 -4.21 6.08 -13.56
C GLU A 48 -3.14 5.24 -12.85
N VAL A 49 -2.76 4.09 -13.42
CA VAL A 49 -1.68 3.24 -12.90
C VAL A 49 -0.37 4.01 -12.82
N GLU A 50 0.00 4.77 -13.86
CA GLU A 50 1.23 5.55 -13.88
C GLU A 50 1.22 6.67 -12.83
N GLN A 51 0.07 7.35 -12.67
CA GLN A 51 -0.10 8.38 -11.65
C GLN A 51 -0.03 7.80 -10.23
N LEU A 52 -0.62 6.62 -10.00
CA LEU A 52 -0.55 5.92 -8.71
C LEU A 52 0.89 5.48 -8.39
N ARG A 53 1.62 4.96 -9.38
CA ARG A 53 3.05 4.61 -9.26
C ARG A 53 3.90 5.83 -8.92
N SER A 54 3.67 6.95 -9.60
CA SER A 54 4.36 8.21 -9.32
C SER A 54 4.10 8.71 -7.89
N ARG A 55 2.84 8.71 -7.43
CA ARG A 55 2.49 9.10 -6.05
C ARG A 55 3.16 8.20 -5.01
N ALA A 56 3.16 6.89 -5.23
CA ALA A 56 3.82 5.95 -4.33
C ALA A 56 5.32 6.26 -4.25
N ARG A 57 5.98 6.50 -5.38
CA ARG A 57 7.41 6.85 -5.42
C ARG A 57 7.73 8.11 -4.62
N THR A 58 6.92 9.16 -4.79
CA THR A 58 7.05 10.40 -4.02
C THR A 58 6.86 10.17 -2.51
N GLU A 59 5.99 9.23 -2.10
CA GLU A 59 5.80 8.88 -0.68
C GLU A 59 6.98 8.14 -0.06
N ALA A 60 7.71 7.32 -0.81
CA ALA A 60 8.95 6.73 -0.31
C ALA A 60 10.09 7.76 -0.27
N GLU A 61 10.17 8.61 -1.30
CA GLU A 61 11.09 9.75 -1.31
C GLU A 61 10.81 10.69 -0.12
N MET A 62 9.54 10.90 0.27
CA MET A 62 9.19 11.65 1.47
C MET A 62 9.76 11.06 2.76
N LEU A 63 9.80 9.72 2.90
CA LEU A 63 10.39 9.10 4.08
C LEU A 63 11.91 9.28 4.10
N LEU A 64 12.55 9.14 2.94
CA LEU A 64 13.97 9.43 2.76
C LEU A 64 14.28 10.91 3.10
N LEU A 65 13.34 11.81 2.83
CA LEU A 65 13.41 13.24 3.12
C LEU A 65 12.95 13.62 4.54
N ALA A 66 12.43 12.70 5.36
CA ALA A 66 11.82 12.99 6.68
C ALA A 66 12.83 13.36 7.79
N GLY A 67 13.99 13.89 7.43
CA GLY A 67 15.01 14.45 8.33
C GLY A 67 16.24 13.58 8.50
N ASP A 68 17.41 14.21 8.69
CA ASP A 68 18.71 13.54 8.85
C ASP A 68 19.09 13.26 10.31
N THR A 69 18.09 12.97 11.12
CA THR A 69 18.26 12.84 12.57
C THR A 69 18.65 11.40 12.93
N PRO A 70 19.27 11.14 14.09
CA PRO A 70 19.95 9.88 14.37
C PRO A 70 18.93 8.75 14.46
N LYS A 71 17.75 9.02 15.02
CA LYS A 71 16.64 8.06 15.09
C LYS A 71 16.06 7.74 13.71
N MET A 72 15.99 8.70 12.80
CA MET A 72 15.51 8.44 11.43
C MET A 72 16.59 7.77 10.57
N ARG A 73 17.87 8.03 10.83
CA ARG A 73 18.99 7.24 10.26
C ARG A 73 18.91 5.78 10.68
N GLU A 74 18.74 5.52 11.97
CA GLU A 74 18.56 4.15 12.47
C GLU A 74 17.37 3.43 11.79
N VAL A 75 16.23 4.12 11.65
CA VAL A 75 15.10 3.58 10.89
C VAL A 75 15.52 3.24 9.47
N ARG A 76 16.17 4.17 8.73
CA ARG A 76 16.62 3.95 7.36
C ARG A 76 17.61 2.79 7.24
N ASP A 77 18.59 2.72 8.14
CA ASP A 77 19.61 1.66 8.15
C ASP A 77 18.94 0.28 8.29
N ILE A 78 17.96 0.16 9.19
CA ILE A 78 17.16 -1.06 9.32
C ILE A 78 16.40 -1.33 8.02
N LEU A 79 15.74 -0.32 7.43
CA LEU A 79 14.96 -0.50 6.20
C LEU A 79 15.85 -1.00 5.06
N GLU A 80 17.04 -0.42 4.88
CA GLU A 80 18.00 -0.84 3.86
C GLU A 80 18.42 -2.30 4.05
N GLN A 81 18.76 -2.68 5.29
CA GLN A 81 19.18 -4.04 5.63
C GLN A 81 18.09 -5.09 5.36
N VAL A 82 16.83 -4.77 5.63
CA VAL A 82 15.73 -5.74 5.50
C VAL A 82 14.94 -5.61 4.21
N SER A 83 15.20 -4.59 3.40
CA SER A 83 14.45 -4.28 2.19
C SER A 83 14.39 -5.44 1.21
N ASP A 84 15.48 -6.18 1.00
CA ASP A 84 15.53 -7.29 0.04
C ASP A 84 15.33 -8.69 0.66
N THR A 85 14.79 -8.74 1.88
CA THR A 85 14.46 -9.99 2.57
C THR A 85 12.96 -10.26 2.54
N ASP A 86 12.55 -11.52 2.61
CA ASP A 86 11.14 -11.91 2.78
C ASP A 86 10.70 -11.95 4.25
N ILE A 87 11.56 -11.48 5.17
CA ILE A 87 11.27 -11.44 6.60
C ILE A 87 10.11 -10.48 6.88
N THR A 88 9.24 -10.89 7.80
CA THR A 88 8.15 -10.06 8.31
C THR A 88 8.70 -8.89 9.12
N VAL A 89 8.22 -7.68 8.80
CA VAL A 89 8.58 -6.45 9.51
C VAL A 89 7.38 -5.91 10.27
N MET A 90 7.55 -5.72 11.58
CA MET A 90 6.59 -5.06 12.46
C MET A 90 6.93 -3.57 12.57
N ILE A 91 6.02 -2.70 12.15
CA ILE A 91 6.18 -1.25 12.16
C ILE A 91 5.37 -0.68 13.33
N ARG A 92 6.06 -0.21 14.37
CA ARG A 92 5.43 0.33 15.59
C ARG A 92 5.51 1.83 15.63
N GLY A 93 4.41 2.50 15.91
CA GLY A 93 4.40 3.95 16.10
C GLY A 93 3.01 4.50 16.33
N ALA A 94 2.94 5.68 16.97
CA ALA A 94 1.68 6.36 17.23
C ALA A 94 0.88 6.62 15.93
N SER A 95 -0.42 6.89 16.05
CA SER A 95 -1.23 7.27 14.90
C SER A 95 -0.65 8.52 14.21
N GLY A 96 -0.72 8.59 12.88
CA GLY A 96 -0.21 9.72 12.11
C GLY A 96 1.33 9.84 12.00
N THR A 97 2.10 8.90 12.55
CA THR A 97 3.58 8.95 12.47
C THR A 97 4.16 8.51 11.12
N GLY A 98 3.34 8.10 10.16
CA GLY A 98 3.79 7.68 8.83
C GLY A 98 4.20 6.21 8.72
N LYS A 99 3.55 5.31 9.48
CA LYS A 99 3.74 3.84 9.36
C LYS A 99 3.57 3.33 7.93
N GLU A 100 2.56 3.85 7.21
CA GLU A 100 2.37 3.53 5.80
C GLU A 100 3.53 4.00 4.91
N LEU A 101 4.13 5.15 5.20
CA LEU A 101 5.29 5.65 4.43
C LEU A 101 6.49 4.71 4.60
N VAL A 102 6.72 4.19 5.81
CA VAL A 102 7.74 3.15 6.07
C VAL A 102 7.45 1.88 5.30
N ALA A 103 6.22 1.37 5.37
CA ALA A 103 5.84 0.15 4.63
C ALA A 103 6.01 0.31 3.12
N ARG A 104 5.63 1.46 2.56
CA ARG A 104 5.81 1.78 1.14
C ARG A 104 7.28 1.91 0.75
N SER A 105 8.10 2.48 1.63
CA SER A 105 9.53 2.62 1.39
C SER A 105 10.23 1.26 1.37
N LEU A 106 9.92 0.38 2.34
CA LEU A 106 10.40 -1.01 2.34
C LEU A 106 10.04 -1.73 1.05
N PHE A 107 8.78 -1.63 0.63
CA PHE A 107 8.32 -2.23 -0.62
C PHE A 107 9.10 -1.72 -1.84
N GLN A 108 9.35 -0.40 -1.93
CA GLN A 108 10.07 0.19 -3.08
C GLN A 108 11.56 -0.11 -3.12
N LEU A 109 12.18 -0.28 -1.96
CA LEU A 109 13.59 -0.67 -1.84
C LEU A 109 13.79 -2.17 -2.12
N SER A 110 12.73 -2.99 -2.00
CA SER A 110 12.80 -4.44 -2.21
C SER A 110 12.90 -4.86 -3.68
N SER A 111 13.38 -6.08 -3.94
CA SER A 111 13.26 -6.77 -5.23
C SER A 111 11.81 -6.96 -5.71
N ARG A 112 10.82 -6.85 -4.81
CA ARG A 112 9.38 -6.96 -5.13
C ARG A 112 8.74 -5.63 -5.55
N ARG A 113 9.50 -4.52 -5.71
CA ARG A 113 8.97 -3.18 -6.05
C ARG A 113 8.10 -3.09 -7.30
N ASP A 114 8.29 -3.99 -8.27
CA ASP A 114 7.52 -4.06 -9.52
C ASP A 114 6.29 -4.98 -9.43
N LYS A 115 6.06 -5.57 -8.25
CA LYS A 115 4.97 -6.52 -7.94
C LYS A 115 3.80 -5.81 -7.23
N PRO A 116 2.67 -6.49 -6.97
CA PRO A 116 1.56 -5.87 -6.25
C PRO A 116 1.94 -5.46 -4.82
N PHE A 117 1.54 -4.24 -4.43
CA PHE A 117 1.52 -3.80 -3.03
C PHE A 117 0.06 -3.62 -2.59
N VAL A 118 -0.40 -4.48 -1.69
CA VAL A 118 -1.80 -4.52 -1.24
C VAL A 118 -1.88 -4.04 0.20
N LYS A 119 -2.57 -2.92 0.43
CA LYS A 119 -2.85 -2.41 1.78
C LYS A 119 -4.18 -2.92 2.30
N VAL A 120 -4.21 -3.34 3.56
CA VAL A 120 -5.41 -3.69 4.30
C VAL A 120 -5.35 -3.01 5.66
N ASN A 121 -6.39 -2.24 6.02
CA ASN A 121 -6.56 -1.74 7.37
C ASN A 121 -7.48 -2.73 8.13
N CYS A 122 -6.97 -3.32 9.20
CA CYS A 122 -7.67 -4.35 9.98
C CYS A 122 -8.77 -3.80 10.89
N ALA A 123 -8.76 -2.49 11.19
CA ALA A 123 -9.79 -1.83 12.00
C ALA A 123 -10.96 -1.27 11.17
N ALA A 124 -10.78 -1.12 9.85
CA ALA A 124 -11.73 -0.41 8.99
C ALA A 124 -12.99 -1.21 8.63
N LEU A 125 -12.97 -2.54 8.80
CA LEU A 125 -14.07 -3.42 8.42
C LEU A 125 -14.47 -4.33 9.59
N PRO A 126 -15.76 -4.69 9.70
CA PRO A 126 -16.21 -5.80 10.54
C PRO A 126 -15.44 -7.08 10.24
N SER A 127 -15.23 -7.92 11.25
CA SER A 127 -14.40 -9.14 11.18
C SER A 127 -14.79 -10.08 10.04
N GLU A 128 -16.09 -10.32 9.82
CA GLU A 128 -16.59 -11.19 8.74
C GLU A 128 -16.26 -10.63 7.35
N LEU A 129 -16.43 -9.32 7.18
CA LEU A 129 -16.11 -8.64 5.91
C LEU A 129 -14.59 -8.63 5.70
N LEU A 130 -13.80 -8.41 6.75
CA LEU A 130 -12.35 -8.47 6.70
C LEU A 130 -11.85 -9.86 6.31
N GLU A 131 -12.46 -10.92 6.82
CA GLU A 131 -12.15 -12.30 6.43
C GLU A 131 -12.38 -12.51 4.93
N SER A 132 -13.54 -12.09 4.44
CA SER A 132 -13.93 -12.23 3.04
C SER A 132 -13.05 -11.41 2.09
N GLU A 133 -12.55 -10.25 2.54
CA GLU A 133 -11.61 -9.43 1.79
C GLU A 133 -10.21 -10.07 1.80
N LEU A 134 -9.69 -10.48 2.94
CA LEU A 134 -8.33 -11.03 3.06
C LEU A 134 -8.18 -12.36 2.31
N PHE A 135 -9.09 -13.30 2.55
CA PHE A 135 -8.96 -14.69 2.11
C PHE A 135 -9.91 -15.05 0.95
N GLY A 136 -10.88 -14.20 0.61
CA GLY A 136 -11.84 -14.52 -0.44
C GLY A 136 -12.78 -15.66 -0.07
N PHE A 137 -13.74 -15.94 -0.94
CA PHE A 137 -14.77 -16.94 -0.67
C PHE A 137 -15.18 -17.68 -1.93
N GLU A 138 -15.62 -18.93 -1.74
CA GLU A 138 -16.22 -19.74 -2.79
C GLU A 138 -17.73 -19.48 -2.91
N LYS A 139 -18.31 -19.87 -4.05
CA LYS A 139 -19.75 -19.79 -4.26
C LYS A 139 -20.46 -20.64 -3.19
N GLY A 140 -21.44 -20.04 -2.51
CA GLY A 140 -22.22 -20.71 -1.47
C GLY A 140 -21.59 -20.72 -0.08
N ALA A 141 -20.48 -20.01 0.15
CA ALA A 141 -19.84 -19.93 1.46
C ALA A 141 -20.72 -19.31 2.57
N PHE A 142 -21.60 -18.37 2.20
CA PHE A 142 -22.57 -17.73 3.07
C PHE A 142 -23.77 -17.22 2.26
N THR A 143 -24.82 -16.74 2.94
CA THR A 143 -26.01 -16.16 2.31
C THR A 143 -25.63 -14.91 1.50
N GLY A 144 -25.77 -15.00 0.17
CA GLY A 144 -25.37 -13.92 -0.76
C GLY A 144 -24.06 -14.18 -1.52
N ALA A 145 -23.34 -15.27 -1.23
CA ALA A 145 -22.14 -15.70 -1.97
C ALA A 145 -22.49 -16.31 -3.35
N GLN A 146 -23.05 -15.49 -4.26
CA GLN A 146 -23.52 -15.91 -5.58
C GLN A 146 -22.40 -16.30 -6.55
N LYS A 147 -21.20 -15.73 -6.36
CA LYS A 147 -20.00 -15.94 -7.18
C LYS A 147 -18.79 -16.09 -6.28
N ARG A 148 -17.75 -16.77 -6.77
CA ARG A 148 -16.43 -16.77 -6.13
C ARG A 148 -15.83 -15.37 -6.13
N LYS A 149 -15.11 -15.01 -5.06
CA LYS A 149 -14.32 -13.78 -4.94
C LYS A 149 -12.90 -14.11 -4.46
N LEU A 150 -11.90 -13.57 -5.13
CA LEU A 150 -10.49 -13.69 -4.73
C LEU A 150 -10.18 -12.80 -3.53
N GLY A 151 -9.32 -13.29 -2.63
CA GLY A 151 -8.85 -12.54 -1.46
C GLY A 151 -7.67 -11.60 -1.76
N LYS A 152 -7.42 -10.64 -0.86
CA LYS A 152 -6.27 -9.73 -0.90
C LYS A 152 -4.93 -10.46 -0.90
N PHE A 153 -4.82 -11.60 -0.23
CA PHE A 153 -3.61 -12.43 -0.28
C PHE A 153 -3.33 -12.97 -1.69
N GLU A 154 -4.37 -13.34 -2.45
CA GLU A 154 -4.21 -13.79 -3.84
C GLU A 154 -3.80 -12.62 -4.74
N TYR A 155 -4.37 -11.44 -4.54
CA TYR A 155 -3.96 -10.23 -5.27
C TYR A 155 -2.52 -9.78 -4.94
N ALA A 156 -2.06 -10.07 -3.73
CA ALA A 156 -0.71 -9.75 -3.27
C ALA A 156 0.33 -10.83 -3.64
N ASN A 157 -0.08 -11.91 -4.29
CA ASN A 157 0.80 -13.04 -4.62
C ASN A 157 1.99 -12.60 -5.48
N GLY A 158 3.18 -13.04 -5.08
CA GLY A 158 4.47 -12.61 -5.64
C GLY A 158 4.89 -11.19 -5.24
N GLY A 159 4.12 -10.50 -4.39
CA GLY A 159 4.28 -9.11 -4.00
C GLY A 159 4.34 -8.92 -2.48
N THR A 160 3.72 -7.85 -1.99
CA THR A 160 3.72 -7.49 -0.57
C THR A 160 2.33 -7.09 -0.11
N ILE A 161 1.93 -7.57 1.07
CA ILE A 161 0.73 -7.13 1.77
C ILE A 161 1.13 -6.32 3.01
N PHE A 162 0.49 -5.17 3.18
CA PHE A 162 0.64 -4.31 4.35
C PHE A 162 -0.63 -4.36 5.20
N LEU A 163 -0.51 -4.88 6.42
CA LEU A 163 -1.57 -5.01 7.41
C LEU A 163 -1.45 -3.88 8.44
N ASP A 164 -2.28 -2.85 8.29
CA ASP A 164 -2.33 -1.71 9.20
C ASP A 164 -3.30 -2.00 10.36
N GLU A 165 -2.94 -1.55 11.56
CA GLU A 165 -3.69 -1.76 12.80
C GLU A 165 -3.93 -3.26 13.12
N ILE A 166 -2.86 -4.06 13.01
CA ILE A 166 -2.93 -5.53 13.19
C ILE A 166 -3.46 -5.95 14.57
N SER A 167 -3.33 -5.10 15.59
CA SER A 167 -3.88 -5.33 16.93
C SER A 167 -5.41 -5.43 16.95
N GLU A 168 -6.11 -4.85 15.97
CA GLU A 168 -7.58 -4.91 15.89
C GLU A 168 -8.10 -6.19 15.21
N MET A 169 -7.20 -7.05 14.72
CA MET A 169 -7.60 -8.28 14.03
C MET A 169 -8.26 -9.25 15.01
N HIS A 170 -9.48 -9.69 14.69
CA HIS A 170 -10.21 -10.66 15.50
C HIS A 170 -9.45 -12.00 15.65
N PRO A 171 -9.49 -12.69 16.82
CA PRO A 171 -8.73 -13.91 17.07
C PRO A 171 -8.91 -15.04 16.04
N SER A 172 -10.10 -15.18 15.45
CA SER A 172 -10.35 -16.18 14.39
C SER A 172 -9.52 -15.90 13.12
N LEU A 173 -9.32 -14.63 12.78
CA LEU A 173 -8.51 -14.21 11.64
C LEU A 173 -7.01 -14.35 11.91
N GLN A 174 -6.61 -14.14 13.17
CA GLN A 174 -5.22 -14.32 13.60
C GLN A 174 -4.74 -15.76 13.34
N ALA A 175 -5.61 -16.76 13.56
CA ALA A 175 -5.27 -18.17 13.27
C ALA A 175 -5.04 -18.42 11.77
N LYS A 176 -5.87 -17.85 10.89
CA LYS A 176 -5.68 -17.97 9.43
C LYS A 176 -4.46 -17.21 8.94
N LEU A 177 -4.22 -16.01 9.49
CA LEU A 177 -3.01 -15.25 9.17
C LEU A 177 -1.75 -16.02 9.60
N LEU A 178 -1.79 -16.67 10.76
CA LEU A 178 -0.70 -17.53 11.21
C LEU A 178 -0.40 -18.61 10.18
N GLN A 179 -1.41 -19.32 9.66
CA GLN A 179 -1.24 -20.35 8.62
C GLN A 179 -0.54 -19.80 7.37
N VAL A 180 -0.92 -18.59 6.91
CA VAL A 180 -0.22 -17.92 5.79
C VAL A 180 1.24 -17.66 6.11
N LEU A 181 1.56 -17.20 7.32
CA LEU A 181 2.94 -16.95 7.76
C LEU A 181 3.77 -18.23 7.96
N GLN A 182 3.13 -19.39 8.14
CA GLN A 182 3.86 -20.66 8.30
C GLN A 182 4.10 -21.36 6.99
N ASP A 183 3.03 -21.55 6.22
CA ASP A 183 3.02 -22.47 5.09
C ASP A 183 2.92 -21.74 3.75
N GLY A 184 2.64 -20.43 3.77
CA GLY A 184 2.30 -19.67 2.58
C GLY A 184 0.96 -20.12 2.00
N GLU A 185 0.09 -20.72 2.80
CA GLU A 185 -1.16 -21.34 2.36
C GLU A 185 -2.33 -20.91 3.25
N PHE A 186 -3.53 -20.83 2.68
CA PHE A 186 -4.76 -20.61 3.42
C PHE A 186 -5.98 -21.16 2.67
N SER A 187 -7.06 -21.39 3.40
CA SER A 187 -8.35 -21.79 2.82
C SER A 187 -9.31 -20.60 2.67
N ARG A 188 -9.96 -20.47 1.50
CA ARG A 188 -11.06 -19.51 1.28
C ARG A 188 -12.25 -19.82 2.18
N LEU A 189 -13.11 -18.85 2.45
CA LEU A 189 -14.37 -19.15 3.14
C LEU A 189 -15.22 -20.11 2.29
N GLY A 190 -15.68 -21.20 2.90
CA GLY A 190 -16.43 -22.26 2.22
C GLY A 190 -15.61 -23.06 1.19
N GLY A 191 -14.29 -22.85 1.11
CA GLY A 191 -13.40 -23.59 0.22
C GLY A 191 -13.00 -24.96 0.78
N GLN A 192 -12.77 -25.92 -0.10
CA GLN A 192 -12.34 -27.29 0.25
C GLN A 192 -10.83 -27.53 0.00
N GLY A 193 -10.10 -26.53 -0.49
CA GLY A 193 -8.69 -26.68 -0.82
C GLY A 193 -7.89 -25.42 -0.47
N ASP A 194 -6.64 -25.65 -0.12
CA ASP A 194 -5.71 -24.58 0.23
C ASP A 194 -5.23 -23.82 -1.01
N VAL A 195 -4.99 -22.53 -0.80
CA VAL A 195 -4.49 -21.58 -1.79
C VAL A 195 -3.10 -21.18 -1.37
N ARG A 196 -2.10 -21.52 -2.20
CA ARG A 196 -0.71 -21.14 -1.97
C ARG A 196 -0.42 -19.76 -2.53
N VAL A 197 0.23 -18.93 -1.72
CA VAL A 197 0.67 -17.57 -2.04
C VAL A 197 2.10 -17.35 -1.57
N ASP A 198 2.87 -16.65 -2.40
CA ASP A 198 4.20 -16.14 -2.06
C ASP A 198 4.08 -14.63 -1.80
N THR A 199 3.68 -14.26 -0.59
CA THR A 199 3.39 -12.86 -0.25
C THR A 199 4.24 -12.44 0.94
N ARG A 200 5.07 -11.40 0.75
CA ARG A 200 5.78 -10.76 1.86
C ARG A 200 4.79 -9.99 2.73
N ILE A 201 4.88 -10.14 4.05
CA ILE A 201 3.96 -9.49 5.00
C ILE A 201 4.69 -8.36 5.73
N LEU A 202 4.07 -7.18 5.74
CA LEU A 202 4.43 -6.05 6.59
C LEU A 202 3.26 -5.76 7.53
N ALA A 203 3.50 -5.63 8.82
CA ALA A 203 2.45 -5.35 9.80
C ALA A 203 2.71 -4.01 10.50
N ALA A 204 1.66 -3.29 10.86
CA ALA A 204 1.75 -2.05 11.62
C ALA A 204 0.78 -2.02 12.78
N THR A 205 1.20 -1.38 13.87
CA THR A 205 0.35 -1.13 15.05
C THR A 205 0.75 0.16 15.75
N ASN A 206 -0.21 0.76 16.43
CA ASN A 206 -0.02 1.84 17.40
C ASN A 206 -0.26 1.39 18.85
N ARG A 207 -0.64 0.11 19.08
CA ARG A 207 -0.88 -0.47 20.39
C ARG A 207 0.29 -1.35 20.84
N ASP A 208 0.35 -1.58 22.15
CA ASP A 208 1.24 -2.55 22.78
C ASP A 208 0.70 -3.97 22.54
N LEU A 209 1.37 -4.71 21.64
CA LEU A 209 0.98 -6.08 21.32
C LEU A 209 1.35 -7.05 22.44
N GLU A 210 2.41 -6.77 23.19
CA GLU A 210 2.84 -7.56 24.34
C GLU A 210 1.76 -7.55 25.43
N GLN A 211 1.15 -6.38 25.67
CA GLN A 211 0.00 -6.27 26.55
C GLN A 211 -1.23 -6.99 25.97
N SER A 212 -1.48 -6.85 24.66
CA SER A 212 -2.59 -7.50 23.98
C SER A 212 -2.50 -9.04 24.03
N VAL A 213 -1.27 -9.59 24.01
CA VAL A 213 -0.98 -11.01 24.23
C VAL A 213 -1.28 -11.43 25.66
N LYS A 214 -0.83 -10.66 26.66
CA LYS A 214 -1.14 -10.93 28.08
C LYS A 214 -2.64 -10.93 28.36
N ASP A 215 -3.37 -10.03 27.70
CA ASP A 215 -4.82 -9.89 27.85
C ASP A 215 -5.61 -10.94 27.03
N GLY A 216 -4.93 -11.81 26.28
CA GLY A 216 -5.54 -12.87 25.46
C GLY A 216 -6.26 -12.38 24.20
N SER A 217 -6.16 -11.08 23.88
CA SER A 217 -6.76 -10.48 22.68
C SER A 217 -5.92 -10.69 21.42
N PHE A 218 -4.62 -11.00 21.58
CA PHE A 218 -3.70 -11.30 20.49
C PHE A 218 -2.97 -12.62 20.77
N ARG A 219 -2.83 -13.47 19.75
CA ARG A 219 -2.16 -14.76 19.93
C ARG A 219 -0.65 -14.59 20.04
N GLU A 220 -0.07 -15.28 21.03
CA GLU A 220 1.37 -15.28 21.28
C GLU A 220 2.18 -15.85 20.11
N ASP A 221 1.71 -16.93 19.48
CA ASP A 221 2.37 -17.57 18.34
C ASP A 221 2.45 -16.65 17.11
N LEU A 222 1.36 -15.94 16.81
CA LEU A 222 1.31 -14.94 15.75
C LEU A 222 2.21 -13.74 16.07
N TYR A 223 2.22 -13.29 17.32
CA TYR A 223 3.08 -12.19 17.75
C TYR A 223 4.55 -12.47 17.43
N TYR A 224 5.07 -13.64 17.82
CA TYR A 224 6.47 -13.97 17.56
C TYR A 224 6.80 -14.14 16.07
N ARG A 225 5.86 -14.62 15.24
CA ARG A 225 6.06 -14.71 13.78
C ARG A 225 6.00 -13.37 13.05
N LEU A 226 5.25 -12.41 13.60
CA LEU A 226 5.20 -11.06 13.04
C LEU A 226 6.35 -10.18 13.52
N ASN A 227 6.77 -10.34 14.78
CA ASN A 227 7.75 -9.49 15.46
C ASN A 227 9.19 -10.02 15.29
N VAL A 228 9.57 -10.36 14.05
CA VAL A 228 10.94 -10.83 13.72
C VAL A 228 11.90 -9.65 13.62
N VAL A 229 11.53 -8.62 12.85
CA VAL A 229 12.21 -7.33 12.81
C VAL A 229 11.20 -6.26 13.19
N THR A 230 11.57 -5.40 14.13
CA THR A 230 10.71 -4.32 14.60
C THR A 230 11.31 -2.97 14.26
N VAL A 231 10.59 -2.18 13.47
CA VAL A 231 10.92 -0.79 13.16
C VAL A 231 10.07 0.10 14.05
N HIS A 232 10.69 0.73 15.03
CA HIS A 232 9.99 1.75 15.81
C HIS A 232 10.09 3.11 15.12
N ILE A 233 8.94 3.64 14.73
CA ILE A 233 8.81 4.98 14.22
C ILE A 233 8.63 5.93 15.39
N PRO A 234 9.64 6.75 15.73
CA PRO A 234 9.48 7.77 16.74
C PRO A 234 8.40 8.77 16.31
N PRO A 235 7.59 9.29 17.26
CA PRO A 235 6.69 10.40 16.98
C PRO A 235 7.52 11.60 16.50
N LEU A 236 6.89 12.50 15.73
CA LEU A 236 7.59 13.69 15.20
C LEU A 236 8.37 14.40 16.30
N ARG A 237 7.81 14.48 17.52
CA ARG A 237 8.46 15.11 18.67
C ARG A 237 9.87 14.59 19.01
N GLU A 238 10.16 13.34 18.69
CA GLU A 238 11.39 12.65 19.09
C GLU A 238 12.39 12.48 17.94
N ARG A 239 12.02 12.90 16.73
CA ARG A 239 12.85 12.79 15.52
C ARG A 239 13.92 13.86 15.41
N THR A 240 14.40 14.44 16.51
CA THR A 240 15.42 15.51 16.50
C THR A 240 16.59 15.14 17.40
N ASP A 241 17.82 15.45 16.98
CA ASP A 241 19.13 15.05 17.53
C ASP A 241 19.34 15.32 19.04
N GLY A 242 18.63 14.62 19.92
CA GLY A 242 18.89 14.64 21.37
C GLY A 242 18.59 15.96 22.09
N ILE A 243 18.15 17.00 21.38
CA ILE A 243 17.62 18.22 21.97
C ILE A 243 16.13 18.00 22.23
N PRO A 244 15.64 18.05 23.49
CA PRO A 244 14.21 17.96 23.78
C PRO A 244 13.51 19.14 23.12
N LEU A 245 12.99 18.93 21.91
CA LEU A 245 12.22 19.93 21.22
C LEU A 245 10.79 19.90 21.75
N PRO A 246 10.20 21.06 22.01
CA PRO A 246 8.81 21.12 22.41
C PRO A 246 7.90 20.72 21.22
N PRO A 247 6.56 20.67 21.39
CA PRO A 247 5.60 20.35 20.33
C PRO A 247 5.84 21.09 19.00
N LEU A 248 5.30 20.58 17.88
CA LEU A 248 5.55 21.06 16.49
C LEU A 248 5.56 22.59 16.33
N ARG A 249 4.76 23.30 17.12
CA ARG A 249 4.68 24.76 17.25
C ARG A 249 5.97 25.48 17.67
N GLU A 250 6.90 24.78 18.30
CA GLU A 250 8.15 25.32 18.84
C GLU A 250 9.36 24.86 18.00
N ARG A 251 9.11 24.28 16.82
CA ARG A 251 10.13 23.79 15.87
C ARG A 251 10.21 24.69 14.65
N GLN A 252 11.07 25.70 14.73
CA GLN A 252 11.35 26.54 13.57
C GLN A 252 11.99 25.69 12.46
N GLY A 253 11.26 25.47 11.36
CA GLY A 253 11.77 24.83 10.14
C GLY A 253 10.95 23.64 9.61
N ASP A 254 10.36 22.82 10.46
CA ASP A 254 9.61 21.60 10.04
C ASP A 254 8.24 21.95 9.43
N VAL A 255 7.53 22.91 10.03
CA VAL A 255 6.23 23.38 9.53
C VAL A 255 6.37 23.97 8.12
N PRO A 256 7.33 24.88 7.84
CA PRO A 256 7.58 25.34 6.48
C PRO A 256 7.90 24.21 5.48
N LEU A 257 8.71 23.22 5.87
CA LEU A 257 9.08 22.09 5.00
C LEU A 257 7.88 21.22 4.64
N LEU A 258 7.06 20.87 5.65
CA LEU A 258 5.82 20.12 5.48
C LEU A 258 4.79 20.93 4.68
N VAL A 259 4.64 22.22 4.96
CA VAL A 259 3.74 23.12 4.23
C VAL A 259 4.13 23.18 2.76
N TRP A 260 5.40 23.43 2.44
CA TRP A 260 5.85 23.48 1.06
C TRP A 260 5.75 22.14 0.34
N HIS A 261 5.97 21.04 1.07
CA HIS A 261 5.71 19.71 0.56
C HIS A 261 4.23 19.51 0.20
N PHE A 262 3.30 19.82 1.11
CA PHE A 262 1.86 19.68 0.85
C PHE A 262 1.38 20.63 -0.24
N VAL A 263 1.90 21.86 -0.28
CA VAL A 263 1.66 22.80 -1.38
C VAL A 263 2.09 22.17 -2.70
N ALA A 264 3.31 21.64 -2.80
CA ALA A 264 3.79 20.97 -4.01
C ALA A 264 2.93 19.75 -4.38
N LYS A 265 2.58 18.91 -3.40
CA LYS A 265 1.73 17.71 -3.56
C LYS A 265 0.34 18.05 -4.08
N HIS A 266 -0.23 19.18 -3.64
CA HIS A 266 -1.58 19.59 -3.99
C HIS A 266 -1.67 20.59 -5.15
N ARG A 267 -0.55 21.17 -5.63
CA ARG A 267 -0.51 22.07 -6.81
C ARG A 267 -1.23 21.47 -8.02
N ALA A 268 -0.96 20.20 -8.34
CA ALA A 268 -1.60 19.50 -9.47
C ALA A 268 -3.10 19.29 -9.29
N ARG A 269 -3.59 19.15 -8.04
CA ARG A 269 -5.01 18.93 -7.72
C ARG A 269 -5.78 20.25 -7.63
N LEU A 270 -5.14 21.32 -7.19
CA LEU A 270 -5.76 22.63 -6.96
C LEU A 270 -5.82 23.49 -8.23
N GLY A 271 -5.14 23.11 -9.30
CA GLY A 271 -5.11 23.87 -10.57
C GLY A 271 -4.54 25.28 -10.42
N ARG A 272 -3.81 25.56 -9.33
CA ARG A 272 -3.24 26.87 -9.00
C ARG A 272 -1.79 26.70 -8.59
N GLU A 273 -0.91 27.50 -9.17
CA GLU A 273 0.47 27.62 -8.70
C GLU A 273 0.51 28.48 -7.43
N VAL A 274 0.49 27.82 -6.28
CA VAL A 274 0.82 28.49 -5.01
C VAL A 274 2.33 28.71 -4.99
N ARG A 275 2.77 29.90 -5.41
CA ARG A 275 4.19 30.30 -5.47
C ARG A 275 4.72 30.85 -4.15
N GLU A 276 3.82 31.27 -3.27
CA GLU A 276 4.14 31.83 -1.97
C GLU A 276 3.08 31.43 -0.95
N VAL A 277 3.50 31.11 0.27
CA VAL A 277 2.60 30.93 1.42
C VAL A 277 2.66 32.22 2.22
N PRO A 278 1.53 32.94 2.43
CA PRO A 278 1.53 34.18 3.19
C PRO A 278 2.17 33.98 4.56
N ARG A 279 3.05 34.91 4.95
CA ARG A 279 3.77 34.86 6.22
C ARG A 279 2.84 34.67 7.42
N GLU A 280 1.71 35.37 7.42
CA GLU A 280 0.68 35.26 8.47
C GLU A 280 0.07 33.85 8.58
N ALA A 281 -0.10 33.15 7.46
CA ALA A 281 -0.60 31.78 7.44
C ALA A 281 0.46 30.79 7.92
N MET A 282 1.73 31.00 7.54
CA MET A 282 2.84 30.21 8.06
C MET A 282 2.98 30.38 9.57
N GLU A 283 2.94 31.63 10.05
CA GLU A 283 2.99 31.96 11.48
C GLU A 283 1.78 31.39 12.25
N ALA A 284 0.58 31.36 11.66
CA ALA A 284 -0.59 30.76 12.27
C ALA A 284 -0.49 29.23 12.37
N LEU A 285 0.04 28.56 11.34
CA LEU A 285 0.29 27.12 11.35
C LEU A 285 1.39 26.73 12.34
N GLU A 286 2.42 27.58 12.45
CA GLU A 286 3.46 27.45 13.47
C GLU A 286 2.93 27.71 14.89
N ARG A 287 1.84 28.47 15.06
CA ARG A 287 1.23 28.75 16.38
C ARG A 287 0.07 27.83 16.75
N TYR A 288 -0.37 26.94 15.86
CA TYR A 288 -1.50 26.05 16.12
C TYR A 288 -1.14 24.96 17.16
N PRO A 289 -1.98 24.73 18.18
CA PRO A 289 -1.63 23.90 19.35
C PRO A 289 -1.42 22.41 19.06
#